data_AF-A0A7S3J7R7-F1
#
_entry.id   AF-A0A7S3J7R7-F1
#
_cell.length_a   1.000
_cell.length_b   1.000
_cell.length_c   1.000
_cell.angle_alpha   90.00
_cell.angle_beta   90.00
_cell.angle_gamma   90.00
#
_symmetry.space_group_name_H-M   'P 1'
#
loop_
_entity.id
_entity.type
_entity.pdbx_description
1 polymer ?
#
loop_
_entity_poly.entity_id
_entity_poly.type
_entity_poly.pdbx_seq_one_letter_code
_entity_poly.pdbx_strand_id
1 'polypeptide(L)'
;MQFKPIFHDMSEKYGSDKVKFVTVSTKVAPEVANNLMVASVPAFFFYRNNECISQFAGANKAKLEGLVKMLKTSVDDTEKAKLATAAAPAETMVIRLKRDLGFIQFKPISSQVILFENIANMNKIGAKIKEVIAGIDDEGLSELKDLMSNFQMSGLNEDILSQLLICTDKCGENDIFALFDFLRCCFIKEKLVVSATGDNWELLDKSISRLESLSEGDPSTHSKHVVNAQMTSTQALCNLFKFRKSGAAFIESPEKANRFLSFAGKMLSSQKDKTISAAASIALNVMIKFDEVKTEKIEADKSIKFEDQMQALNEGFETIEEGSRVYC
;
A
#
# COMPACT_ATOMS: atom_id res chain seq x y z
N MET A 1 22.31 -35.56 -2.00
CA MET A 1 21.32 -34.95 -1.10
C MET A 1 20.57 -36.08 -0.38
N GLN A 2 20.77 -36.25 0.93
CA GLN A 2 20.25 -37.40 1.71
C GLN A 2 18.71 -37.46 1.79
N PHE A 3 18.01 -36.38 1.43
CA PHE A 3 16.55 -36.28 1.54
C PHE A 3 15.79 -36.72 0.28
N LYS A 4 16.49 -36.99 -0.83
CA LYS A 4 15.89 -37.37 -2.11
C LYS A 4 15.12 -38.71 -2.05
N PRO A 5 15.63 -39.78 -1.40
CA PRO A 5 14.89 -41.04 -1.26
C PRO A 5 13.60 -40.87 -0.44
N ILE A 6 13.69 -40.14 0.68
CA ILE A 6 12.55 -39.88 1.58
C ILE A 6 11.41 -39.13 0.85
N PHE A 7 11.76 -38.15 0.02
CA PHE A 7 10.78 -37.42 -0.78
C PHE A 7 10.17 -38.29 -1.88
N HIS A 8 10.96 -39.16 -2.51
CA HIS A 8 10.50 -40.11 -3.51
C HIS A 8 9.51 -41.12 -2.91
N ASP A 9 9.85 -41.75 -1.79
CA ASP A 9 8.99 -42.69 -1.07
C ASP A 9 7.65 -42.04 -0.69
N MET A 10 7.68 -40.78 -0.26
CA MET A 10 6.45 -40.03 0.05
C MET A 10 5.65 -39.67 -1.20
N SER A 11 6.31 -39.33 -2.29
CA SER A 11 5.63 -39.04 -3.55
C SER A 11 4.94 -40.28 -4.11
N GLU A 12 5.52 -41.47 -3.99
CA GLU A 12 4.87 -42.73 -4.38
C GLU A 12 3.72 -43.07 -3.44
N LYS A 13 3.92 -42.90 -2.13
CA LYS A 13 2.93 -43.25 -1.11
C LYS A 13 1.73 -42.31 -1.04
N TYR A 14 1.93 -41.02 -1.34
CA TYR A 14 0.93 -39.97 -1.15
C TYR A 14 0.58 -39.22 -2.45
N GLY A 15 1.31 -39.45 -3.54
CA GLY A 15 1.14 -38.76 -4.83
C GLY A 15 -0.11 -39.13 -5.63
N SER A 16 -1.06 -39.85 -5.04
CA SER A 16 -2.45 -39.93 -5.54
C SER A 16 -3.04 -38.52 -5.69
N ASP A 17 -4.05 -38.34 -6.56
CA ASP A 17 -4.69 -37.08 -7.03
C ASP A 17 -4.84 -35.91 -6.03
N LYS A 18 -4.78 -36.16 -4.72
CA LYS A 18 -4.94 -35.21 -3.62
C LYS A 18 -3.68 -34.41 -3.25
N VAL A 19 -2.46 -34.92 -3.50
CA VAL A 19 -1.20 -34.23 -3.11
C VAL A 19 -0.16 -34.35 -4.21
N LYS A 20 0.31 -33.21 -4.73
CA LYS A 20 1.38 -33.15 -5.74
C LYS A 20 2.71 -32.79 -5.07
N PHE A 21 3.76 -33.55 -5.39
CA PHE A 21 5.11 -33.32 -4.91
C PHE A 21 5.94 -32.65 -6.00
N VAL A 22 6.53 -31.50 -5.69
CA VAL A 22 7.36 -30.73 -6.64
C VAL A 22 8.72 -30.45 -6.01
N THR A 23 9.79 -30.62 -6.77
CA THR A 23 11.15 -30.25 -6.36
C THR A 23 11.68 -29.14 -7.25
N VAL A 24 12.29 -28.13 -6.64
CA VAL A 24 12.92 -27.00 -7.35
C VAL A 24 14.38 -26.91 -6.89
N SER A 25 15.29 -26.88 -7.86
CA SER A 25 16.72 -26.68 -7.59
C SER A 25 17.02 -25.20 -7.45
N THR A 26 17.55 -24.79 -6.29
CA THR A 26 17.98 -23.41 -6.04
C THR A 26 19.12 -22.95 -6.96
N LYS A 27 19.84 -23.89 -7.59
CA LYS A 27 20.87 -23.59 -8.59
C LYS A 27 20.30 -23.31 -9.98
N VAL A 28 19.14 -23.89 -10.31
CA VAL A 28 18.49 -23.76 -11.63
C VAL A 28 17.49 -22.60 -11.62
N ALA A 29 16.83 -22.38 -10.49
CA ALA A 29 15.85 -21.31 -10.29
C ALA A 29 16.18 -20.50 -9.02
N PRO A 30 17.30 -19.74 -9.00
CA PRO A 30 17.72 -18.94 -7.85
C PRO A 30 16.68 -17.86 -7.47
N GLU A 31 15.93 -17.35 -8.43
CA GLU A 31 14.82 -16.42 -8.23
C GLU A 31 13.70 -17.02 -7.38
N VAL A 32 13.39 -18.31 -7.54
CA VAL A 32 12.41 -19.01 -6.69
C VAL A 32 12.91 -19.11 -5.25
N ALA A 33 14.20 -19.43 -5.07
CA ALA A 33 14.83 -19.51 -3.76
C ALA A 33 14.84 -18.14 -3.04
N ASN A 34 15.19 -17.07 -3.76
CA ASN A 34 15.18 -15.71 -3.25
C ASN A 34 13.75 -15.26 -2.92
N ASN A 35 12.79 -15.55 -3.80
CA ASN A 35 11.38 -15.19 -3.60
C ASN A 35 10.75 -15.89 -2.40
N LEU A 36 11.13 -17.13 -2.14
CA LEU A 36 10.67 -17.92 -1.00
C LEU A 36 11.54 -17.73 0.26
N MET A 37 12.53 -16.82 0.22
CA MET A 37 13.47 -16.56 1.32
C MET A 37 14.11 -17.84 1.87
N VAL A 38 14.54 -18.73 0.98
CA VAL A 38 15.13 -20.03 1.35
C VAL A 38 16.47 -19.80 2.05
N ALA A 39 16.45 -19.87 3.39
CA ALA A 39 17.65 -19.67 4.21
C ALA A 39 18.56 -20.91 4.27
N SER A 40 18.01 -22.11 4.08
CA SER A 40 18.78 -23.36 4.06
C SER A 40 18.11 -24.43 3.19
N VAL A 41 18.91 -25.35 2.66
CA VAL A 41 18.44 -26.45 1.80
C VAL A 41 18.66 -27.78 2.54
N PRO A 42 17.63 -28.65 2.68
CA PRO A 42 16.29 -28.54 2.11
C PRO A 42 15.39 -27.54 2.83
N ALA A 43 14.44 -26.96 2.08
CA ALA A 43 13.28 -26.24 2.60
C ALA A 43 12.00 -26.81 1.97
N PHE A 44 10.94 -26.86 2.76
CA PHE A 44 9.66 -27.44 2.39
C PHE A 44 8.57 -26.39 2.51
N PHE A 45 7.75 -26.29 1.48
CA PHE A 45 6.61 -25.39 1.39
C PHE A 45 5.38 -26.21 1.01
N PHE A 46 4.28 -25.99 1.70
CA PHE A 46 3.02 -26.70 1.50
C PHE A 46 1.99 -25.72 0.99
N TYR A 47 1.32 -26.10 -0.09
CA TYR A 47 0.32 -25.26 -0.74
C TYR A 47 -1.03 -25.96 -0.82
N ARG A 48 -2.11 -25.21 -0.60
CA ARG A 48 -3.49 -25.63 -0.88
C ARG A 48 -4.23 -24.44 -1.49
N ASN A 49 -4.93 -24.66 -2.60
CA ASN A 49 -5.64 -23.60 -3.33
C ASN A 49 -4.76 -22.37 -3.62
N ASN A 50 -3.49 -22.61 -3.99
CA ASN A 50 -2.47 -21.60 -4.29
C ASN A 50 -2.02 -20.73 -3.10
N GLU A 51 -2.37 -21.09 -1.85
CA GLU A 51 -1.89 -20.42 -0.63
C GLU A 51 -0.87 -21.30 0.10
N CYS A 52 0.22 -20.68 0.59
CA CYS A 52 1.22 -21.35 1.41
C CYS A 52 0.67 -21.54 2.83
N ILE A 53 0.28 -22.76 3.17
CA ILE A 53 -0.36 -23.08 4.46
C ILE A 53 0.65 -23.51 5.53
N SER A 54 1.87 -23.89 5.12
CA SER A 54 2.94 -24.24 6.05
C SER A 54 4.29 -24.21 5.34
N GLN A 55 5.33 -23.91 6.10
CA GLN A 55 6.71 -24.03 5.62
C GLN A 55 7.66 -24.40 6.76
N PHE A 56 8.75 -25.08 6.42
CA PHE A 56 9.87 -25.26 7.33
C PHE A 56 11.17 -25.51 6.57
N ALA A 57 12.29 -25.18 7.21
CA ALA A 57 13.62 -25.41 6.68
C ALA A 57 14.35 -26.52 7.48
N GLY A 58 15.30 -27.18 6.83
CA GLY A 58 16.10 -28.25 7.40
C GLY A 58 15.57 -29.66 7.14
N ALA A 59 16.46 -30.64 7.31
CA ALA A 59 16.20 -32.04 7.02
C ALA A 59 15.38 -32.73 8.15
N ASN A 60 14.11 -32.36 8.33
CA ASN A 60 13.24 -32.93 9.35
C ASN A 60 12.16 -33.86 8.76
N LYS A 61 12.43 -35.18 8.78
CA LYS A 61 11.55 -36.20 8.19
C LYS A 61 10.21 -36.32 8.93
N ALA A 62 10.23 -36.32 10.26
CA ALA A 62 9.01 -36.47 11.07
C ALA A 62 8.02 -35.32 10.84
N LYS A 63 8.54 -34.07 10.74
CA LYS A 63 7.73 -32.89 10.47
C LYS A 63 7.12 -32.91 9.06
N LEU A 64 7.88 -33.36 8.06
CA LEU A 64 7.39 -33.54 6.69
C LEU A 64 6.23 -34.54 6.64
N GLU A 65 6.42 -35.73 7.21
CA GLU A 65 5.42 -36.80 7.20
C GLU A 65 4.14 -36.41 7.95
N GLY A 66 4.25 -35.71 9.08
CA GLY A 66 3.10 -35.22 9.85
C GLY A 66 2.25 -34.24 9.06
N LEU A 67 2.88 -33.30 8.35
CA LEU A 67 2.18 -32.31 7.53
C LEU A 67 1.52 -32.95 6.31
N VAL A 68 2.20 -33.84 5.60
CA VAL A 68 1.62 -34.56 4.45
C VAL A 68 0.37 -35.36 4.87
N LYS A 69 0.40 -36.03 6.03
CA LYS A 69 -0.77 -36.75 6.55
C LYS A 69 -1.94 -35.83 6.88
N MET A 70 -1.68 -34.70 7.54
CA MET A 70 -2.70 -33.70 7.90
C MET A 70 -3.41 -33.12 6.66
N LEU A 71 -2.67 -32.92 5.57
CA LEU A 71 -3.22 -32.37 4.33
C LEU A 71 -4.08 -33.36 3.55
N LYS A 72 -3.89 -34.66 3.76
CA LYS A 72 -4.73 -35.68 3.16
C LYS A 72 -6.10 -35.79 3.84
N THR A 73 -6.18 -35.58 5.16
CA THR A 73 -7.39 -35.81 5.97
C THR A 73 -8.34 -34.61 6.03
N SER A 74 -7.85 -33.39 5.79
CA SER A 74 -8.63 -32.14 5.93
C SER A 74 -9.40 -31.71 4.66
N VAL A 75 -9.62 -32.61 3.71
CA VAL A 75 -10.33 -32.32 2.45
C VAL A 75 -11.84 -32.50 2.57
N ASP A 76 -12.33 -33.23 3.58
CA ASP A 76 -13.75 -33.62 3.64
C ASP A 76 -14.67 -32.59 4.35
N ASP A 77 -14.13 -31.66 5.15
CA ASP A 77 -14.97 -30.77 5.98
C ASP A 77 -15.25 -29.38 5.37
N THR A 78 -14.53 -28.97 4.32
CA THR A 78 -14.57 -27.58 3.83
C THR A 78 -15.65 -27.32 2.76
N GLU A 79 -16.17 -28.36 2.09
CA GLU A 79 -17.20 -28.19 1.04
C GLU A 79 -18.61 -27.91 1.59
N LYS A 80 -18.91 -28.29 2.85
CA LYS A 80 -20.20 -27.99 3.49
C LYS A 80 -20.37 -26.52 3.91
N ALA A 81 -19.30 -25.75 4.01
CA ALA A 81 -19.34 -24.37 4.52
C ALA A 81 -19.55 -23.30 3.44
N LYS A 82 -19.45 -23.64 2.14
CA LYS A 82 -19.52 -22.66 1.04
C LYS A 82 -20.91 -22.45 0.41
N LEU A 83 -21.95 -23.12 0.91
CA LEU A 83 -23.31 -22.95 0.39
C LEU A 83 -24.19 -21.94 1.14
N ALA A 84 -23.67 -21.25 2.16
CA ALA A 84 -24.48 -20.36 2.98
C ALA A 84 -23.78 -19.02 3.26
N THR A 85 -23.81 -18.10 2.30
CA THR A 85 -24.17 -16.68 2.51
C THR A 85 -23.98 -15.87 1.23
N ALA A 86 -25.05 -15.19 0.81
CA ALA A 86 -25.07 -14.19 -0.24
C ALA A 86 -25.33 -12.81 0.39
N ALA A 87 -24.52 -11.79 0.08
CA ALA A 87 -24.88 -10.39 0.34
C ALA A 87 -24.07 -9.37 -0.50
N ALA A 88 -24.82 -8.43 -1.08
CA ALA A 88 -24.51 -7.04 -1.48
C ALA A 88 -23.80 -6.71 -2.83
N PRO A 89 -24.27 -5.65 -3.56
CA PRO A 89 -23.86 -5.36 -4.94
C PRO A 89 -22.46 -4.73 -5.07
N ALA A 90 -21.92 -4.10 -4.02
CA ALA A 90 -20.64 -3.39 -4.05
C ALA A 90 -19.42 -4.33 -4.08
N GLU A 91 -19.53 -5.54 -3.51
CA GLU A 91 -18.49 -6.58 -3.61
C GLU A 91 -18.23 -7.01 -5.06
N THR A 92 -19.25 -6.91 -5.91
CA THR A 92 -19.20 -7.36 -7.30
C THR A 92 -18.22 -6.56 -8.15
N MET A 93 -17.96 -5.28 -7.84
CA MET A 93 -17.14 -4.41 -8.69
C MET A 93 -15.63 -4.63 -8.48
N VAL A 94 -15.19 -4.82 -7.24
CA VAL A 94 -13.78 -5.11 -6.91
C VAL A 94 -13.43 -6.56 -7.21
N ILE A 95 -14.37 -7.50 -6.99
CA ILE A 95 -14.20 -8.88 -7.42
C ILE A 95 -14.17 -8.97 -8.96
N ARG A 96 -14.97 -8.17 -9.69
CA ARG A 96 -14.87 -8.03 -11.15
C ARG A 96 -13.52 -7.46 -11.59
N LEU A 97 -13.05 -6.36 -10.99
CA LEU A 97 -11.73 -5.79 -11.31
C LEU A 97 -10.59 -6.79 -11.10
N LYS A 98 -10.67 -7.64 -10.06
CA LYS A 98 -9.71 -8.73 -9.82
C LYS A 98 -9.81 -9.88 -10.84
N ARG A 99 -11.02 -10.16 -11.37
CA ARG A 99 -11.27 -11.24 -12.34
C ARG A 99 -10.97 -10.82 -13.78
N ASP A 100 -11.31 -9.61 -14.16
CA ASP A 100 -11.26 -9.11 -15.53
C ASP A 100 -9.85 -8.67 -15.96
N LEU A 101 -8.97 -8.34 -14.99
CA LEU A 101 -7.59 -7.92 -15.27
C LEU A 101 -6.56 -9.07 -15.21
N GLY A 102 -6.96 -10.30 -14.93
CA GLY A 102 -6.04 -11.45 -14.91
C GLY A 102 -4.89 -11.36 -13.89
N PHE A 103 -4.95 -10.46 -12.91
CA PHE A 103 -3.92 -10.31 -11.89
C PHE A 103 -4.00 -11.46 -10.88
N ILE A 104 -3.14 -12.46 -11.07
CA ILE A 104 -2.89 -13.51 -10.10
C ILE A 104 -1.92 -12.95 -9.06
N GLN A 105 -2.41 -12.72 -7.84
CA GLN A 105 -1.61 -12.17 -6.73
C GLN A 105 -0.73 -13.28 -6.11
N PHE A 106 0.56 -13.32 -6.46
CA PHE A 106 1.50 -14.38 -6.04
C PHE A 106 2.05 -14.23 -4.61
N LYS A 107 1.77 -13.13 -3.89
CA LYS A 107 2.17 -12.89 -2.48
C LYS A 107 1.14 -12.00 -1.76
N PRO A 108 1.01 -12.08 -0.42
CA PRO A 108 0.33 -11.03 0.33
C PRO A 108 0.97 -9.69 -0.04
N ILE A 109 0.15 -8.72 -0.43
CA ILE A 109 0.62 -7.35 -0.66
C ILE A 109 1.31 -6.93 0.63
N SER A 110 2.53 -6.38 0.50
CA SER A 110 3.20 -5.75 1.64
C SER A 110 2.22 -4.80 2.30
N SER A 111 1.96 -4.96 3.60
CA SER A 111 1.15 -4.01 4.38
C SER A 111 1.88 -2.69 4.61
N GLN A 112 3.14 -2.58 4.19
CA GLN A 112 3.91 -1.34 4.27
C GLN A 112 3.70 -0.49 3.03
N VAL A 113 3.31 0.76 3.25
CA VAL A 113 3.26 1.80 2.23
C VAL A 113 4.64 2.03 1.60
N ILE A 114 4.67 2.26 0.30
CA ILE A 114 5.88 2.61 -0.45
C ILE A 114 6.09 4.11 -0.38
N LEU A 115 7.26 4.55 0.08
CA LEU A 115 7.60 5.95 0.29
C LEU A 115 8.88 6.35 -0.45
N PHE A 116 9.02 7.65 -0.72
CA PHE A 116 10.16 8.26 -1.40
C PHE A 116 10.75 9.38 -0.54
N GLU A 117 11.43 8.99 0.53
CA GLU A 117 11.91 9.90 1.59
C GLU A 117 13.38 10.31 1.43
N ASN A 118 13.99 10.12 0.26
CA ASN A 118 15.39 10.49 0.08
C ASN A 118 15.52 12.02 0.11
N ILE A 119 16.08 12.55 1.19
CA ILE A 119 16.27 14.00 1.46
C ILE A 119 17.67 14.46 1.01
N ALA A 120 18.40 13.67 0.22
CA ALA A 120 19.69 14.10 -0.30
C ALA A 120 19.56 15.41 -1.10
N ASN A 121 20.49 16.34 -0.88
CA ASN A 121 20.58 17.64 -1.56
C ASN A 121 19.56 18.72 -1.11
N MET A 122 19.06 18.72 0.12
CA MET A 122 18.16 19.81 0.60
C MET A 122 18.70 21.22 0.38
N ASN A 123 20.00 21.44 0.52
CA ASN A 123 20.59 22.76 0.25
C ASN A 123 20.42 23.18 -1.23
N LYS A 124 20.50 22.22 -2.16
CA LYS A 124 20.27 22.48 -3.59
C LYS A 124 18.80 22.70 -3.89
N ILE A 125 17.91 21.92 -3.25
CA ILE A 125 16.46 22.11 -3.36
C ILE A 125 16.10 23.51 -2.84
N GLY A 126 16.51 23.87 -1.62
CA GLY A 126 16.25 25.19 -1.04
C GLY A 126 16.80 26.35 -1.89
N ALA A 127 18.02 26.21 -2.43
CA ALA A 127 18.59 27.22 -3.33
C ALA A 127 17.77 27.38 -4.63
N LYS A 128 17.32 26.26 -5.22
CA LYS A 128 16.49 26.32 -6.43
C LYS A 128 15.11 26.89 -6.12
N ILE A 129 14.49 26.52 -5.01
CA ILE A 129 13.20 27.07 -4.58
C ILE A 129 13.30 28.59 -4.38
N LYS A 130 14.38 29.07 -3.75
CA LYS A 130 14.66 30.51 -3.62
C LYS A 130 14.72 31.24 -4.97
N GLU A 131 15.38 30.64 -5.96
CA GLU A 131 15.44 31.17 -7.34
C GLU A 131 14.04 31.24 -7.97
N VAL A 132 13.24 30.17 -7.84
CA VAL A 132 11.89 30.09 -8.39
C VAL A 132 10.98 31.17 -7.79
N ILE A 133 10.98 31.30 -6.46
CA ILE A 133 10.11 32.26 -5.77
C ILE A 133 10.53 33.72 -6.04
N ALA A 134 11.83 33.97 -6.25
CA ALA A 134 12.29 35.30 -6.65
C ALA A 134 11.73 35.76 -8.00
N GLY A 135 11.36 34.82 -8.88
CA GLY A 135 10.69 35.09 -10.15
C GLY A 135 9.18 35.26 -10.07
N ILE A 136 8.56 35.07 -8.90
CA ILE A 136 7.10 35.16 -8.71
C ILE A 136 6.74 36.45 -7.96
N ASP A 137 6.07 37.35 -8.67
CA ASP A 137 5.51 38.58 -8.11
C ASP A 137 4.14 38.29 -7.46
N ASP A 138 4.20 37.87 -6.20
CA ASP A 138 3.03 37.58 -5.37
C ASP A 138 3.33 37.97 -3.91
N GLU A 139 2.50 38.86 -3.37
CA GLU A 139 2.55 39.34 -1.98
C GLU A 139 2.16 38.23 -0.99
N GLY A 140 1.35 37.27 -1.43
CA GLY A 140 0.93 36.12 -0.63
C GLY A 140 2.05 35.10 -0.34
N LEU A 141 3.26 35.32 -0.86
CA LEU A 141 4.42 34.42 -0.67
C LEU A 141 5.43 34.94 0.37
N SER A 142 5.05 35.88 1.23
CA SER A 142 5.95 36.55 2.19
C SER A 142 6.64 35.57 3.14
N GLU A 143 5.89 34.69 3.80
CA GLU A 143 6.45 33.72 4.75
C GLU A 143 7.39 32.70 4.08
N LEU A 144 7.03 32.24 2.88
CA LEU A 144 7.88 31.35 2.10
C LEU A 144 9.17 32.06 1.66
N LYS A 145 9.11 33.33 1.25
CA LYS A 145 10.29 34.17 0.93
C LYS A 145 11.19 34.34 2.16
N ASP A 146 10.60 34.57 3.33
CA ASP A 146 11.33 34.69 4.60
C ASP A 146 12.01 33.37 4.97
N LEU A 147 11.29 32.24 4.87
CA LEU A 147 11.86 30.92 5.09
C LEU A 147 13.03 30.65 4.13
N MET A 148 12.88 30.94 2.84
CA MET A 148 13.94 30.70 1.86
C MET A 148 15.17 31.59 2.02
N SER A 149 15.05 32.72 2.72
CA SER A 149 16.20 33.58 3.04
C SER A 149 17.17 32.88 3.99
N ASN A 150 16.64 32.13 4.96
CA ASN A 150 17.40 31.32 5.91
C ASN A 150 16.81 29.91 6.02
N PHE A 151 16.92 29.14 4.93
CA PHE A 151 16.22 27.87 4.79
C PHE A 151 16.52 26.88 5.92
N GLN A 152 15.49 26.50 6.66
CA GLN A 152 15.53 25.43 7.66
C GLN A 152 14.27 24.56 7.60
N MET A 153 14.46 23.23 7.56
CA MET A 153 13.34 22.28 7.54
C MET A 153 12.44 22.39 8.78
N SER A 154 12.96 22.80 9.93
CA SER A 154 12.20 23.03 11.16
C SER A 154 11.16 24.15 11.00
N GLY A 155 11.43 25.15 10.16
CA GLY A 155 10.55 26.30 9.93
C GLY A 155 9.34 26.00 9.06
N LEU A 156 9.24 24.82 8.44
CA LEU A 156 8.06 24.44 7.63
C LEU A 156 6.81 24.24 8.51
N ASN A 157 5.76 25.00 8.20
CA ASN A 157 4.42 24.96 8.78
C ASN A 157 3.35 24.86 7.66
N GLU A 158 2.08 24.88 8.05
CA GLU A 158 0.91 24.77 7.19
C GLU A 158 0.76 25.96 6.23
N ASP A 159 1.05 27.19 6.68
CA ASP A 159 0.96 28.40 5.86
C ASP A 159 1.99 28.39 4.72
N ILE A 160 3.23 27.97 5.02
CA ILE A 160 4.29 27.80 4.05
C ILE A 160 3.95 26.71 3.03
N LEU A 161 3.26 25.64 3.45
CA LEU A 161 2.75 24.63 2.53
C LEU A 161 1.71 25.22 1.57
N SER A 162 0.76 26.01 2.06
CA SER A 162 -0.23 26.69 1.22
C SER A 162 0.44 27.57 0.17
N GLN A 163 1.42 28.39 0.59
CA GLN A 163 2.20 29.25 -0.30
C GLN A 163 3.04 28.46 -1.31
N LEU A 164 3.57 27.30 -0.91
CA LEU A 164 4.30 26.41 -1.80
C LEU A 164 3.38 25.81 -2.88
N LEU A 165 2.15 25.41 -2.51
CA LEU A 165 1.15 24.92 -3.47
C LEU A 165 0.71 26.03 -4.44
N ILE A 166 0.53 27.28 -3.96
CA ILE A 166 0.29 28.45 -4.82
C ILE A 166 1.44 28.65 -5.81
N CYS A 167 2.70 28.51 -5.37
CA CYS A 167 3.86 28.58 -6.27
C CYS A 167 3.78 27.54 -7.40
N THR A 168 3.25 26.34 -7.14
CA THR A 168 3.13 25.31 -8.19
C THR A 168 2.18 25.71 -9.30
N ASP A 169 1.25 26.64 -9.07
CA ASP A 169 0.33 27.17 -10.08
C ASP A 169 0.95 28.35 -10.87
N LYS A 170 1.88 29.08 -10.24
CA LYS A 170 2.47 30.32 -10.80
C LYS A 170 3.84 30.14 -11.45
N CYS A 171 4.60 29.11 -11.08
CA CYS A 171 5.97 28.92 -11.60
C CYS A 171 6.01 28.57 -13.10
N GLY A 172 7.18 28.66 -13.73
CA GLY A 172 7.38 28.16 -15.09
C GLY A 172 7.47 26.63 -15.17
N GLU A 173 7.27 26.07 -16.37
CA GLU A 173 7.37 24.61 -16.61
C GLU A 173 8.73 24.03 -16.22
N ASN A 174 9.79 24.83 -16.36
CA ASN A 174 11.15 24.41 -16.04
C ASN A 174 11.40 24.25 -14.53
N ASP A 175 10.53 24.84 -13.70
CA ASP A 175 10.73 24.99 -12.26
C ASP A 175 9.77 24.14 -11.43
N ILE A 176 8.66 23.69 -12.02
CA ILE A 176 7.61 22.92 -11.33
C ILE A 176 8.16 21.65 -10.68
N PHE A 177 9.15 20.98 -11.31
CA PHE A 177 9.75 19.77 -10.75
C PHE A 177 10.44 20.03 -9.40
N ALA A 178 11.04 21.21 -9.22
CA ALA A 178 11.76 21.59 -8.00
C ALA A 178 10.76 21.80 -6.86
N LEU A 179 9.64 22.47 -7.14
CA LEU A 179 8.56 22.66 -6.16
C LEU A 179 7.99 21.32 -5.70
N PHE A 180 7.75 20.37 -6.62
CA PHE A 180 7.28 19.03 -6.24
C PHE A 180 8.34 18.19 -5.51
N ASP A 181 9.61 18.35 -5.84
CA ASP A 181 10.69 17.70 -5.07
C ASP A 181 10.77 18.27 -3.64
N PHE A 182 10.48 19.56 -3.47
CA PHE A 182 10.36 20.17 -2.15
C PHE A 182 9.09 19.72 -1.40
N LEU A 183 7.93 19.65 -2.07
CA LEU A 183 6.70 19.07 -1.49
C LEU A 183 6.90 17.61 -1.05
N ARG A 184 7.63 16.81 -1.84
CA ARG A 184 8.00 15.44 -1.48
C ARG A 184 8.74 15.40 -0.14
N CYS A 185 9.65 16.34 0.10
CA CYS A 185 10.35 16.50 1.37
C CYS A 185 9.45 17.07 2.48
N CYS A 186 8.47 17.91 2.17
CA CYS A 186 7.49 18.41 3.15
C CYS A 186 6.58 17.27 3.68
N PHE A 187 6.13 16.37 2.80
CA PHE A 187 5.22 15.27 3.14
C PHE A 187 5.85 14.16 3.99
N ILE A 188 7.06 14.35 4.50
CA ILE A 188 7.62 13.52 5.57
C ILE A 188 7.11 13.91 6.96
N LYS A 189 6.44 15.07 7.11
CA LYS A 189 5.89 15.59 8.37
C LYS A 189 4.37 15.43 8.43
N GLU A 190 3.86 14.83 9.50
CA GLU A 190 2.44 14.49 9.64
C GLU A 190 1.52 15.71 9.54
N LYS A 191 1.85 16.81 10.23
CA LYS A 191 1.07 18.05 10.20
C LYS A 191 0.87 18.60 8.78
N LEU A 192 1.92 18.56 7.96
CA LEU A 192 1.86 19.05 6.59
C LEU A 192 1.04 18.12 5.70
N VAL A 193 1.10 16.80 5.92
CA VAL A 193 0.24 15.84 5.20
C VAL A 193 -1.23 16.02 5.57
N VAL A 194 -1.54 16.20 6.86
CA VAL A 194 -2.90 16.49 7.33
C VAL A 194 -3.43 17.79 6.71
N SER A 195 -2.64 18.86 6.72
CA SER A 195 -3.00 20.13 6.07
C SER A 195 -3.22 19.96 4.56
N ALA A 196 -2.29 19.30 3.84
CA ALA A 196 -2.39 19.06 2.40
C ALA A 196 -3.64 18.28 1.98
N THR A 197 -4.03 17.31 2.81
CA THR A 197 -5.19 16.44 2.54
C THR A 197 -6.50 16.98 3.13
N GLY A 198 -6.42 18.00 3.99
CA GLY A 198 -7.55 18.74 4.58
C GLY A 198 -7.73 20.10 3.93
N ASP A 199 -7.37 21.16 4.67
CA ASP A 199 -7.63 22.56 4.31
C ASP A 199 -6.98 23.00 2.99
N ASN A 200 -5.85 22.39 2.63
CA ASN A 200 -5.10 22.70 1.41
C ASN A 200 -5.41 21.77 0.23
N TRP A 201 -6.46 20.95 0.33
CA TRP A 201 -6.81 19.99 -0.72
C TRP A 201 -7.03 20.64 -2.08
N GLU A 202 -7.78 21.74 -2.16
CA GLU A 202 -8.09 22.41 -3.43
C GLU A 202 -6.82 22.93 -4.12
N LEU A 203 -5.87 23.46 -3.34
CA LEU A 203 -4.57 23.91 -3.86
C LEU A 203 -3.75 22.72 -4.37
N LEU A 204 -3.71 21.62 -3.61
CA LEU A 204 -3.04 20.40 -4.04
C LEU A 204 -3.66 19.81 -5.31
N ASP A 205 -4.98 19.75 -5.39
CA ASP A 205 -5.70 19.25 -6.56
C ASP A 205 -5.47 20.12 -7.80
N LYS A 206 -5.43 21.45 -7.63
CA LYS A 206 -5.05 22.38 -8.69
C LYS A 206 -3.62 22.10 -9.18
N SER A 207 -2.70 21.84 -8.25
CA SER A 207 -1.30 21.49 -8.55
C SER A 207 -1.21 20.19 -9.37
N ILE A 208 -2.01 19.17 -9.01
CA ILE A 208 -2.10 17.90 -9.74
C ILE A 208 -2.69 18.13 -11.13
N SER A 209 -3.75 18.92 -11.24
CA SER A 209 -4.40 19.22 -12.52
C SER A 209 -3.47 19.96 -13.48
N ARG A 210 -2.63 20.86 -12.96
CA ARG A 210 -1.57 21.51 -13.74
C ARG A 210 -0.53 20.51 -14.26
N LEU A 211 -0.11 19.54 -13.45
CA LEU A 211 0.82 18.51 -13.91
C LEU A 211 0.22 17.65 -15.02
N GLU A 212 -1.07 17.34 -14.93
CA GLU A 212 -1.76 16.59 -15.97
C GLU A 212 -1.79 17.37 -17.28
N SER A 213 -2.10 18.67 -17.26
CA SER A 213 -2.10 19.49 -18.47
C SER A 213 -0.71 19.59 -19.11
N LEU A 214 0.35 19.72 -18.31
CA LEU A 214 1.73 19.65 -18.79
C LEU A 214 2.11 18.29 -19.38
N SER A 215 1.36 17.23 -19.02
CA SER A 215 1.59 15.86 -19.45
C SER A 215 0.69 15.44 -20.61
N GLU A 216 -0.13 16.35 -21.15
CA GLU A 216 -0.93 16.08 -22.35
C GLU A 216 -0.05 15.97 -23.60
N GLY A 217 -0.58 15.34 -24.65
CA GLY A 217 0.14 15.12 -25.91
C GLY A 217 1.01 13.87 -25.92
N ASP A 218 1.88 13.77 -26.93
CA ASP A 218 2.77 12.62 -27.11
C ASP A 218 3.91 12.67 -26.07
N PRO A 219 4.06 11.66 -25.20
CA PRO A 219 5.14 11.58 -24.21
C PRO A 219 6.55 11.72 -24.81
N SER A 220 6.73 11.39 -26.09
CA SER A 220 8.02 11.54 -26.79
C SER A 220 8.44 13.01 -26.96
N THR A 221 7.48 13.94 -26.87
CA THR A 221 7.68 15.39 -27.05
C THR A 221 7.88 16.14 -25.73
N HIS A 222 7.64 15.49 -24.59
CA HIS A 222 7.74 16.13 -23.28
C HIS A 222 9.18 16.56 -22.99
N SER A 223 9.32 17.78 -22.46
CA SER A 223 10.61 18.28 -22.03
C SER A 223 11.14 17.45 -20.85
N LYS A 224 12.48 17.46 -20.67
CA LYS A 224 13.10 16.82 -19.51
C LYS A 224 12.54 17.34 -18.17
N HIS A 225 12.14 18.60 -18.12
CA HIS A 225 11.56 19.22 -16.93
C HIS A 225 10.18 18.65 -16.61
N VAL A 226 9.31 18.50 -17.62
CA VAL A 226 7.99 17.88 -17.47
C VAL A 226 8.12 16.43 -17.01
N VAL A 227 8.99 15.64 -17.64
CA VAL A 227 9.20 14.23 -17.26
C VAL A 227 9.71 14.12 -15.82
N ASN A 228 10.62 15.01 -15.40
CA ASN A 228 11.09 15.05 -14.02
C ASN A 228 9.98 15.47 -13.05
N ALA A 229 9.14 16.44 -13.44
CA ALA A 229 8.01 16.87 -12.64
C ALA A 229 6.99 15.75 -12.44
N GLN A 230 6.65 14.99 -13.50
CA GLN A 230 5.80 13.80 -13.41
C GLN A 230 6.37 12.80 -12.38
N MET A 231 7.67 12.50 -12.45
CA MET A 231 8.31 11.60 -11.51
C MET A 231 8.28 12.14 -10.07
N THR A 232 8.75 13.37 -9.82
CA THR A 232 8.88 13.92 -8.46
C THR A 232 7.53 14.18 -7.81
N SER A 233 6.53 14.63 -8.58
CA SER A 233 5.16 14.79 -8.10
C SER A 233 4.54 13.46 -7.69
N THR A 234 4.66 12.43 -8.53
CA THR A 234 4.15 11.09 -8.22
C THR A 234 4.79 10.55 -6.93
N GLN A 235 6.09 10.77 -6.75
CA GLN A 235 6.80 10.43 -5.51
C GLN A 235 6.32 11.26 -4.30
N ALA A 236 6.05 12.55 -4.49
CA ALA A 236 5.48 13.40 -3.43
C ALA A 236 4.12 12.86 -2.98
N LEU A 237 3.24 12.51 -3.93
CA LEU A 237 1.91 11.98 -3.63
C LEU A 237 1.97 10.63 -2.92
N CYS A 238 2.95 9.77 -3.20
CA CYS A 238 3.17 8.55 -2.41
C CYS A 238 3.44 8.85 -0.93
N ASN A 239 4.14 9.93 -0.61
CA ASN A 239 4.47 10.28 0.78
C ASN A 239 3.25 10.72 1.60
N LEU A 240 2.14 11.11 0.97
CA LEU A 240 0.89 11.44 1.67
C LEU A 240 0.30 10.23 2.43
N PHE A 241 0.66 9.01 2.03
CA PHE A 241 0.21 7.77 2.67
C PHE A 241 1.11 7.33 3.83
N LYS A 242 2.18 8.08 4.15
CA LYS A 242 3.14 7.75 5.21
C LYS A 242 2.47 7.55 6.56
N PHE A 243 1.58 8.46 6.93
CA PHE A 243 0.94 8.44 8.24
C PHE A 243 -0.41 7.75 8.14
N ARG A 244 -0.69 6.87 9.10
CA ARG A 244 -1.91 6.06 9.14
C ARG A 244 -3.16 6.95 9.14
N LYS A 245 -3.24 7.92 10.05
CA LYS A 245 -4.43 8.77 10.22
C LYS A 245 -4.73 9.63 9.00
N SER A 246 -3.72 10.32 8.46
CA SER A 246 -3.91 11.17 7.29
C SER A 246 -4.18 10.34 6.03
N GLY A 247 -3.49 9.21 5.85
CA GLY A 247 -3.72 8.29 4.74
C GLY A 247 -5.11 7.66 4.79
N ALA A 248 -5.61 7.30 5.98
CA ALA A 248 -6.95 6.77 6.17
C ALA A 248 -8.02 7.82 5.87
N ALA A 249 -7.93 9.01 6.49
CA ALA A 249 -8.88 10.11 6.25
C ALA A 249 -8.94 10.52 4.77
N PHE A 250 -7.81 10.42 4.07
CA PHE A 250 -7.74 10.64 2.63
C PHE A 250 -8.55 9.61 1.83
N ILE A 251 -8.42 8.31 2.13
CA ILE A 251 -9.13 7.24 1.42
C ILE A 251 -10.61 7.19 1.74
N GLU A 252 -11.01 7.64 2.92
CA GLU A 252 -12.41 7.74 3.29
C GLU A 252 -13.20 8.71 2.42
N SER A 253 -12.53 9.61 1.68
CA SER A 253 -13.13 10.40 0.62
C SER A 253 -12.97 9.71 -0.75
N PRO A 254 -14.04 9.12 -1.32
CA PRO A 254 -13.96 8.45 -2.62
C PRO A 254 -13.53 9.38 -3.75
N GLU A 255 -13.89 10.67 -3.65
CA GLU A 255 -13.49 11.70 -4.59
C GLU A 255 -11.97 11.87 -4.62
N LYS A 256 -11.34 12.06 -3.45
CA LYS A 256 -9.89 12.23 -3.33
C LYS A 256 -9.13 10.98 -3.78
N ALA A 257 -9.60 9.80 -3.37
CA ALA A 257 -9.02 8.52 -3.79
C ALA A 257 -9.10 8.34 -5.32
N ASN A 258 -10.27 8.59 -5.93
CA ASN A 258 -10.46 8.51 -7.38
C ASN A 258 -9.59 9.52 -8.13
N ARG A 259 -9.44 10.73 -7.60
CA ARG A 259 -8.58 11.76 -8.19
C ARG A 259 -7.13 11.29 -8.32
N PHE A 260 -6.60 10.63 -7.28
CA PHE A 260 -5.23 10.10 -7.27
C PHE A 260 -5.07 8.87 -8.15
N LEU A 261 -6.05 7.96 -8.16
CA LEU A 261 -6.04 6.81 -9.05
C LEU A 261 -6.12 7.24 -10.52
N SER A 262 -6.91 8.27 -10.83
CA SER A 262 -6.97 8.88 -12.16
C SER A 262 -5.62 9.46 -12.57
N PHE A 263 -5.02 10.27 -11.69
CA PHE A 263 -3.67 10.81 -11.91
C PHE A 263 -2.62 9.71 -12.12
N ALA A 264 -2.57 8.72 -11.23
CA ALA A 264 -1.67 7.58 -11.34
C ALA A 264 -1.90 6.81 -12.66
N GLY A 265 -3.16 6.61 -13.06
CA GLY A 265 -3.53 6.01 -14.33
C GLY A 265 -2.95 6.75 -15.53
N LYS A 266 -2.99 8.09 -15.53
CA LYS A 266 -2.31 8.90 -16.56
C LYS A 266 -0.80 8.72 -16.53
N MET A 267 -0.19 8.75 -15.34
CA MET A 267 1.28 8.61 -15.18
C MET A 267 1.82 7.22 -15.59
N LEU A 268 0.99 6.17 -15.54
CA LEU A 268 1.36 4.84 -16.05
C LEU A 268 1.62 4.81 -17.56
N SER A 269 1.16 5.81 -18.32
CA SER A 269 1.46 5.95 -19.76
C SER A 269 2.83 6.60 -20.03
N SER A 270 3.56 7.01 -19.00
CA SER A 270 4.89 7.61 -19.15
C SER A 270 5.89 6.64 -19.79
N GLN A 271 6.84 7.17 -20.57
CA GLN A 271 7.94 6.38 -21.14
C GLN A 271 9.08 6.09 -20.15
N LYS A 272 9.01 6.61 -18.92
CA LYS A 272 10.06 6.41 -17.90
C LYS A 272 9.62 5.39 -16.86
N ASP A 273 10.36 4.29 -16.77
CA ASP A 273 10.15 3.23 -15.79
C ASP A 273 10.03 3.74 -14.35
N LYS A 274 10.80 4.78 -13.99
CA LYS A 274 10.75 5.39 -12.65
C LYS A 274 9.41 6.07 -12.37
N THR A 275 8.82 6.75 -13.37
CA THR A 275 7.51 7.38 -13.25
C THR A 275 6.42 6.32 -13.17
N ILE A 276 6.48 5.29 -14.04
CA ILE A 276 5.54 4.15 -14.00
C ILE A 276 5.60 3.47 -12.62
N SER A 277 6.80 3.20 -12.11
CA SER A 277 7.00 2.57 -10.80
C SER A 277 6.45 3.43 -9.66
N ALA A 278 6.67 4.74 -9.68
CA ALA A 278 6.09 5.64 -8.68
C ALA A 278 4.55 5.68 -8.78
N ALA A 279 3.99 5.66 -9.98
CA ALA A 279 2.54 5.70 -10.20
C ALA A 279 1.87 4.40 -9.70
N ALA A 280 2.50 3.26 -9.97
CA ALA A 280 2.06 1.97 -9.41
C ALA A 280 2.10 1.97 -7.88
N SER A 281 3.09 2.63 -7.26
CA SER A 281 3.17 2.78 -5.81
C SER A 281 2.02 3.61 -5.23
N ILE A 282 1.49 4.62 -5.94
CA ILE A 282 0.27 5.33 -5.51
C ILE A 282 -0.90 4.34 -5.44
N ALA A 283 -1.14 3.58 -6.51
CA ALA A 283 -2.24 2.62 -6.54
C ALA A 283 -2.10 1.57 -5.43
N LEU A 284 -0.88 1.07 -5.19
CA LEU A 284 -0.63 0.12 -4.11
C LEU A 284 -0.87 0.74 -2.72
N ASN A 285 -0.40 1.97 -2.49
CA ASN A 285 -0.62 2.67 -1.22
C ASN A 285 -2.12 2.90 -0.95
N VAL A 286 -2.89 3.22 -1.99
CA VAL A 286 -4.35 3.31 -1.90
C VAL A 286 -4.94 1.96 -1.49
N MET A 287 -4.52 0.86 -2.12
CA MET A 287 -5.01 -0.48 -1.76
C MET A 287 -4.65 -0.87 -0.32
N ILE A 288 -3.43 -0.59 0.12
CA ILE A 288 -2.96 -0.90 1.48
C ILE A 288 -3.81 -0.16 2.51
N LYS A 289 -3.98 1.16 2.34
CA LYS A 289 -4.76 1.97 3.27
C LYS A 289 -6.25 1.65 3.24
N PHE A 290 -6.80 1.24 2.09
CA PHE A 290 -8.17 0.74 2.03
C PHE A 290 -8.35 -0.55 2.85
N ASP A 291 -7.38 -1.47 2.78
CA ASP A 291 -7.39 -2.71 3.56
C ASP A 291 -7.24 -2.45 5.07
N GLU A 292 -6.39 -1.50 5.47
CA GLU A 292 -6.28 -1.02 6.86
C GLU A 292 -7.62 -0.51 7.39
N VAL A 293 -8.28 0.42 6.67
CA VAL A 293 -9.58 0.98 7.07
C VAL A 293 -10.68 -0.09 7.12
N LYS A 294 -10.69 -1.02 6.17
CA LYS A 294 -11.65 -2.13 6.16
C LYS A 294 -11.46 -3.03 7.38
N THR A 295 -10.22 -3.36 7.71
CA THR A 295 -9.88 -4.20 8.86
C THR A 295 -10.31 -3.52 10.17
N GLU A 296 -10.04 -2.22 10.32
CA GLU A 296 -10.46 -1.43 11.48
C GLU A 296 -11.99 -1.42 11.64
N LYS A 297 -12.76 -1.23 10.56
CA LYS A 297 -14.23 -1.27 10.61
C LYS A 297 -14.75 -2.64 11.04
N ILE A 298 -14.17 -3.71 10.52
CA ILE A 298 -14.54 -5.08 10.91
C ILE A 298 -14.20 -5.34 12.38
N GLU A 299 -13.06 -4.85 12.87
CA GLU A 299 -12.66 -4.98 14.28
C GLU A 299 -13.56 -4.16 15.20
N ALA A 300 -13.91 -2.93 14.81
CA ALA A 300 -14.86 -2.08 15.54
C ALA A 300 -16.25 -2.75 15.63
N ASP A 301 -16.77 -3.27 14.52
CA ASP A 301 -18.06 -3.99 14.49
C ASP A 301 -18.04 -5.25 15.37
N LYS A 302 -16.90 -5.96 15.42
CA LYS A 302 -16.73 -7.11 16.33
C LYS A 302 -16.68 -6.68 17.79
N SER A 303 -16.02 -5.57 18.11
CA SER A 303 -15.93 -5.03 19.47
C SER A 303 -17.30 -4.58 19.97
N ILE A 304 -18.07 -3.87 19.15
CA ILE A 304 -19.45 -3.47 19.48
C ILE A 304 -20.31 -4.69 19.75
N LYS A 305 -20.26 -5.70 18.88
CA LYS A 305 -20.99 -6.96 19.09
C LYS A 305 -20.56 -7.70 20.36
N PHE A 306 -19.29 -7.61 20.74
CA PHE A 306 -18.80 -8.22 21.97
C PHE A 306 -19.28 -7.44 23.21
N GLU A 307 -19.27 -6.10 23.18
CA GLU A 307 -19.82 -5.27 24.25
C GLU A 307 -21.33 -5.47 24.43
N ASP A 308 -22.10 -5.51 23.34
CA ASP A 308 -23.54 -5.82 23.36
C ASP A 308 -23.80 -7.23 23.95
N GLN A 309 -22.96 -8.21 23.60
CA GLN A 309 -23.02 -9.57 24.16
C GLN A 309 -22.70 -9.60 25.65
N MET A 310 -21.70 -8.83 26.09
CA MET A 310 -21.30 -8.73 27.50
C MET A 310 -22.34 -7.96 28.33
N GLN A 311 -22.97 -6.93 27.78
CA GLN A 311 -24.06 -6.20 28.41
C GLN A 311 -25.30 -7.09 28.55
N ALA A 312 -25.69 -7.82 27.50
CA ALA A 312 -26.79 -8.78 27.56
C ALA A 312 -26.53 -9.92 28.57
N LEU A 313 -25.26 -10.36 28.70
CA LEU A 313 -24.85 -11.30 29.75
C LEU A 313 -25.03 -10.70 31.15
N ASN A 314 -24.59 -9.47 31.38
CA ASN A 314 -24.73 -8.80 32.69
C ASN A 314 -26.20 -8.54 33.08
N GLU A 315 -27.04 -8.10 32.14
CA GLU A 315 -28.48 -7.93 32.35
C GLU A 315 -29.19 -9.27 32.63
N GLY A 316 -28.69 -10.36 32.02
CA GLY A 316 -29.12 -11.73 32.32
C GLY A 316 -28.68 -12.25 33.70
N PHE A 317 -27.60 -11.71 34.27
CA PHE A 317 -27.16 -12.06 35.62
C PHE A 317 -27.91 -11.30 36.72
N GLU A 318 -28.40 -10.08 36.46
CA GLU A 318 -29.23 -9.32 37.42
C GLU A 318 -30.64 -9.89 37.61
N THR A 319 -31.09 -10.76 36.71
CA THR A 319 -32.41 -11.42 36.79
C THR A 319 -32.37 -12.81 37.45
N ILE A 320 -31.23 -13.25 37.97
CA ILE A 320 -31.13 -14.49 38.74
C ILE A 320 -31.49 -14.19 40.20
N GLU A 321 -32.75 -14.46 40.58
CA GLU A 321 -33.18 -14.48 41.99
C GLU A 321 -32.22 -15.34 42.85
N GLU A 322 -31.90 -14.84 44.05
CA GLU A 322 -31.09 -15.51 45.06
C GLU A 322 -31.59 -16.94 45.33
N GLY A 323 -31.02 -17.94 44.64
CA GLY A 323 -31.40 -19.33 44.85
C GLY A 323 -30.93 -20.32 43.79
N SER A 324 -30.62 -19.88 42.57
CA SER A 324 -30.28 -20.79 41.48
C SER A 324 -28.76 -20.93 41.30
N ARG A 325 -28.19 -22.04 41.80
CA ARG A 325 -26.77 -22.39 41.57
C ARG A 325 -26.57 -22.89 40.14
N VAL A 326 -25.80 -22.15 39.35
CA VAL A 326 -25.25 -22.65 38.08
C VAL A 326 -23.87 -23.26 38.37
N TYR A 327 -23.72 -24.56 38.13
CA TYR A 327 -22.42 -25.23 38.13
C TYR A 327 -21.84 -25.13 36.70
N CYS A 328 -20.58 -24.69 36.59
CA CYS A 328 -19.79 -24.72 35.36
C CYS A 328 -19.34 -26.14 35.03
#